data_AF-A0A947YW73-F1
#
_entry.id   AF-A0A947YW73-F1
#
_cell.length_a   1.000
_cell.length_b   1.000
_cell.length_c   1.000
_cell.angle_alpha   90.00
_cell.angle_beta   90.00
_cell.angle_gamma   90.00
#
_symmetry.space_group_name_H-M   'P 1'
#
loop_
_entity.id
_entity.type
_entity.pdbx_description
1 polymer ?
#
loop_
_entity_poly.entity_id
_entity_poly.type
_entity_poly.pdbx_seq_one_letter_code
_entity_poly.pdbx_strand_id
1 'polypeptide(L)'
;MENLKSEEFKNLTLRVFGAVKDGAVISVLSDVPDNIDDDDDKWLEQRQMASEWIPVLREAFPKATVDFVQYRSVGRNNGNLPTRCAVNVNTSDIWRDEFNNNDFSKVLERSDIIYAPTRYSTTAPLKSSASQYQYRAATMPGFTMAMADALRVDYTEVNRRVMLLKNLLDRATGALASFTVAGETWKFHMDLRHRTAHASGGILNTGWVAGNLPSGEAYIVPYEGEIEGDPSFTRGYLPVQFGSEVVVYRIENNTAVDVISQGPASDTERNAIREEIAYANISELGLGVLADFGIKPAGEILLDEKLGLHIAFGRSEHFGGTVGPDKFTSPDKVIHIDRVYIPETQPLVKLNYLVLEMDSGSEITLMENGTYLPNIF
;
A
#
# COMPACT_ATOMS: atom_id res chain seq x y z
N MET A 1 -20.06 4.57 -9.06
CA MET A 1 -19.05 4.03 -9.99
C MET A 1 -19.47 2.63 -10.38
N GLU A 2 -19.33 2.26 -11.65
CA GLU A 2 -19.72 0.93 -12.12
C GLU A 2 -18.58 -0.08 -11.90
N ASN A 3 -18.98 -1.32 -11.63
CA ASN A 3 -18.06 -2.46 -11.55
C ASN A 3 -17.31 -2.65 -12.89
N LEU A 4 -16.14 -3.29 -12.87
CA LEU A 4 -15.40 -3.58 -14.09
C LEU A 4 -16.23 -4.51 -14.99
N LYS A 5 -16.21 -4.26 -16.30
CA LYS A 5 -16.83 -5.12 -17.32
C LYS A 5 -15.93 -6.31 -17.64
N SER A 6 -16.48 -7.33 -18.30
CA SER A 6 -15.76 -8.58 -18.63
C SER A 6 -14.45 -8.32 -19.39
N GLU A 7 -14.50 -7.45 -20.40
CA GLU A 7 -13.31 -7.07 -21.17
C GLU A 7 -12.30 -6.25 -20.34
N GLU A 8 -12.75 -5.41 -19.41
CA GLU A 8 -11.85 -4.67 -18.50
C GLU A 8 -11.13 -5.63 -17.54
N PHE A 9 -11.87 -6.57 -16.95
CA PHE A 9 -11.32 -7.62 -16.09
C PHE A 9 -10.33 -8.51 -16.83
N LYS A 10 -10.67 -8.89 -18.07
CA LYS A 10 -9.78 -9.67 -18.92
C LYS A 10 -8.45 -8.94 -19.15
N ASN A 11 -8.52 -7.66 -19.54
CA ASN A 11 -7.34 -6.86 -19.79
C ASN A 11 -6.50 -6.63 -18.53
N LEU A 12 -7.14 -6.34 -17.39
CA LEU A 12 -6.48 -6.26 -16.08
C LEU A 12 -5.75 -7.56 -15.76
N THR A 13 -6.46 -8.69 -15.81
CA THR A 13 -5.91 -10.02 -15.47
C THR A 13 -4.71 -10.36 -16.34
N LEU A 14 -4.82 -10.14 -17.66
CA LEU A 14 -3.75 -10.45 -18.61
C LEU A 14 -2.52 -9.56 -18.43
N ARG A 15 -2.70 -8.28 -18.07
CA ARG A 15 -1.59 -7.37 -17.78
C ARG A 15 -0.90 -7.73 -16.46
N VAL A 16 -1.67 -7.90 -15.40
CA VAL A 16 -1.17 -8.17 -14.05
C VAL A 16 -0.55 -9.56 -13.97
N PHE A 17 -1.28 -10.60 -14.38
CA PHE A 17 -0.87 -11.99 -14.19
C PHE A 17 -0.30 -12.63 -15.46
N GLY A 18 -0.33 -11.97 -16.60
CA GLY A 18 0.05 -12.61 -17.87
C GLY A 18 -1.01 -13.61 -18.36
N ALA A 19 -0.59 -14.56 -19.18
CA ALA A 19 -1.51 -15.50 -19.81
C ALA A 19 -2.24 -16.39 -18.79
N VAL A 20 -3.57 -16.51 -18.97
CA VAL A 20 -4.43 -17.47 -18.25
C VAL A 20 -4.59 -18.71 -19.13
N LYS A 21 -4.20 -19.88 -18.60
CA LYS A 21 -4.27 -21.15 -19.34
C LYS A 21 -5.71 -21.68 -19.38
N ASP A 22 -6.04 -22.45 -20.41
CA ASP A 22 -7.26 -23.24 -20.44
C ASP A 22 -7.28 -24.19 -19.22
N GLY A 23 -8.41 -24.23 -18.51
CA GLY A 23 -8.57 -25.01 -17.29
C GLY A 23 -8.01 -24.37 -16.02
N ALA A 24 -7.45 -23.15 -16.08
CA ALA A 24 -6.96 -22.45 -14.90
C ALA A 24 -8.09 -22.19 -13.88
N VAL A 25 -7.73 -22.11 -12.60
CA VAL A 25 -8.64 -21.77 -11.50
C VAL A 25 -8.36 -20.34 -11.03
N ILE A 26 -9.36 -19.47 -11.20
CA ILE A 26 -9.36 -18.11 -10.66
C ILE A 26 -10.22 -18.12 -9.39
N SER A 27 -9.63 -17.78 -8.25
CA SER A 27 -10.34 -17.72 -6.96
C SER A 27 -10.49 -16.28 -6.51
N VAL A 28 -11.72 -15.86 -6.18
CA VAL A 28 -11.99 -14.56 -5.55
C VAL A 28 -12.27 -14.81 -4.08
N LEU A 29 -11.38 -14.33 -3.22
CA LEU A 29 -11.50 -14.43 -1.78
C LEU A 29 -12.29 -13.25 -1.22
N SER A 30 -13.10 -13.52 -0.21
CA SER A 30 -13.84 -12.52 0.55
C SER A 30 -13.88 -12.95 2.02
N ASP A 31 -13.47 -12.07 2.93
CA ASP A 31 -13.61 -12.32 4.36
C ASP A 31 -14.98 -11.87 4.85
N VAL A 32 -15.43 -12.55 5.90
CA VAL A 32 -16.73 -12.27 6.52
C VAL A 32 -16.53 -12.07 8.02
N PRO A 33 -17.26 -11.15 8.66
CA PRO A 33 -17.19 -10.96 10.11
C PRO A 33 -17.41 -12.28 10.87
N ASP A 34 -16.73 -12.40 12.00
CA ASP A 34 -16.88 -13.56 12.88
C ASP A 34 -18.17 -13.45 13.70
N ASN A 35 -18.54 -12.23 14.09
CA ASN A 35 -19.81 -11.90 14.74
C ASN A 35 -20.62 -10.88 13.93
N ILE A 36 -21.95 -10.98 13.96
CA ILE A 36 -22.87 -10.10 13.22
C ILE A 36 -22.81 -8.65 13.68
N ASP A 37 -22.50 -8.46 14.95
CA ASP A 37 -22.34 -7.13 15.53
C ASP A 37 -21.05 -6.43 15.05
N ASP A 38 -20.12 -7.16 14.43
CA ASP A 38 -18.88 -6.62 13.85
C ASP A 38 -19.05 -6.26 12.35
N ASP A 39 -20.21 -6.57 11.75
CA ASP A 39 -20.48 -6.27 10.36
C ASP A 39 -20.87 -4.80 10.15
N ASP A 40 -20.45 -4.23 9.02
CA ASP A 40 -20.75 -2.85 8.67
C ASP A 40 -21.09 -2.72 7.17
N ASP A 41 -21.74 -1.61 6.81
CA ASP A 41 -22.20 -1.37 5.44
C ASP A 41 -21.04 -1.43 4.42
N LYS A 42 -19.85 -0.94 4.78
CA LYS A 42 -18.68 -0.96 3.88
C LYS A 42 -18.19 -2.39 3.65
N TRP A 43 -18.17 -3.21 4.69
CA TRP A 43 -17.76 -4.60 4.58
C TRP A 43 -18.79 -5.40 3.77
N LEU A 44 -20.09 -5.16 3.98
CA LEU A 44 -21.14 -5.75 3.16
C LEU A 44 -21.00 -5.37 1.68
N GLU A 45 -20.81 -4.08 1.37
CA GLU A 45 -20.58 -3.58 0.01
C GLU A 45 -19.38 -4.26 -0.65
N GLN A 46 -18.28 -4.43 0.08
CA GLN A 46 -17.09 -5.12 -0.42
C GLN A 46 -17.38 -6.59 -0.77
N ARG A 47 -18.11 -7.31 0.09
CA ARG A 47 -18.50 -8.71 -0.17
C ARG A 47 -19.44 -8.83 -1.36
N GLN A 48 -20.40 -7.91 -1.48
CA GLN A 48 -21.30 -7.84 -2.65
C GLN A 48 -20.50 -7.62 -3.93
N MET A 49 -19.62 -6.62 -3.96
CA MET A 49 -18.74 -6.34 -5.09
C MET A 49 -17.88 -7.56 -5.48
N ALA A 50 -17.28 -8.26 -4.51
CA ALA A 50 -16.50 -9.47 -4.77
C ALA A 50 -17.36 -10.58 -5.42
N SER A 51 -18.62 -10.73 -4.98
CA SER A 51 -19.55 -11.69 -5.58
C SER A 51 -19.95 -11.31 -7.01
N GLU A 52 -20.09 -10.02 -7.31
CA GLU A 52 -20.42 -9.51 -8.65
C GLU A 52 -19.28 -9.72 -9.66
N TRP A 53 -18.03 -9.84 -9.20
CA TRP A 53 -16.88 -10.15 -10.08
C TRP A 53 -16.96 -11.56 -10.65
N ILE A 54 -17.66 -12.48 -10.00
CA ILE A 54 -17.72 -13.89 -10.40
C ILE A 54 -18.33 -14.10 -11.79
N PRO A 55 -19.55 -13.64 -12.10
CA PRO A 55 -20.10 -13.76 -13.46
C PRO A 55 -19.24 -13.03 -14.50
N VAL A 56 -18.66 -11.88 -14.14
CA VAL A 56 -17.81 -11.08 -15.03
C VAL A 56 -16.52 -11.82 -15.39
N LEU A 57 -15.86 -12.45 -14.42
CA LEU A 57 -14.66 -13.27 -14.63
C LEU A 57 -14.97 -14.54 -15.43
N ARG A 58 -16.13 -15.17 -15.23
CA ARG A 58 -16.57 -16.32 -16.03
C ARG A 58 -16.79 -15.96 -17.48
N GLU A 59 -17.36 -14.78 -17.75
CA GLU A 59 -17.51 -14.25 -19.11
C GLU A 59 -16.14 -13.91 -19.73
N ALA A 60 -15.24 -13.29 -18.97
CA ALA A 60 -13.89 -12.94 -19.40
C ALA A 60 -13.02 -14.17 -19.73
N PHE A 61 -13.17 -15.25 -18.96
CA PHE A 61 -12.37 -16.47 -19.04
C PHE A 61 -13.27 -17.72 -19.09
N PRO A 62 -13.98 -17.98 -20.20
CA PRO A 62 -14.98 -19.06 -20.30
C PRO A 62 -14.41 -20.47 -20.22
N LYS A 63 -13.08 -20.62 -20.29
CA LYS A 63 -12.35 -21.88 -20.16
C LYS A 63 -11.65 -22.03 -18.81
N ALA A 64 -11.76 -21.05 -17.92
CA ALA A 64 -11.28 -21.12 -16.56
C ALA A 64 -12.40 -21.54 -15.61
N THR A 65 -12.04 -22.15 -14.49
CA THR A 65 -12.93 -22.29 -13.34
C THR A 65 -12.85 -21.01 -12.51
N VAL A 66 -14.00 -20.45 -12.12
CA VAL A 66 -14.04 -19.28 -11.23
C VAL A 66 -14.74 -19.66 -9.93
N ASP A 67 -13.96 -19.67 -8.86
CA ASP A 67 -14.39 -20.01 -7.50
C ASP A 67 -14.60 -18.74 -6.68
N PHE A 68 -15.77 -18.59 -6.06
CA PHE A 68 -15.98 -17.60 -5.00
C PHE A 68 -15.69 -18.24 -3.64
N VAL A 69 -14.75 -17.70 -2.89
CA VAL A 69 -14.25 -18.31 -1.64
C VAL A 69 -14.49 -17.36 -0.49
N GLN A 70 -15.28 -17.79 0.48
CA GLN A 70 -15.55 -17.02 1.69
C GLN A 70 -14.92 -17.66 2.93
N TYR A 71 -14.36 -16.86 3.83
CA TYR A 71 -13.76 -17.35 5.07
C TYR A 71 -14.00 -16.39 6.24
N ARG A 72 -13.98 -16.93 7.46
CA ARG A 72 -14.13 -16.14 8.69
C ARG A 72 -12.94 -15.20 8.88
N SER A 73 -13.23 -13.94 9.14
CA SER A 73 -12.23 -12.90 9.32
C SER A 73 -11.25 -13.26 10.45
N VAL A 74 -10.01 -12.82 10.26
CA VAL A 74 -8.92 -13.00 11.22
C VAL A 74 -8.76 -11.76 12.12
N GLY A 75 -9.63 -10.75 11.95
CA GLY A 75 -9.75 -9.56 12.79
C GLY A 75 -8.59 -8.56 12.71
N ARG A 76 -7.58 -8.82 11.87
CA ARG A 76 -6.40 -7.96 11.74
C ARG A 76 -5.71 -8.10 10.39
N ASN A 77 -5.07 -7.02 9.95
CA ASN A 77 -4.19 -7.04 8.78
C ASN A 77 -3.08 -8.08 8.95
N ASN A 78 -2.83 -8.84 7.89
CA ASN A 78 -1.79 -9.86 7.77
C ASN A 78 -1.90 -11.01 8.80
N GLY A 79 -3.09 -11.25 9.36
CA GLY A 79 -3.38 -12.45 10.15
C GLY A 79 -3.28 -13.73 9.32
N ASN A 80 -2.92 -14.84 9.95
CA ASN A 80 -2.89 -16.15 9.29
C ASN A 80 -4.28 -16.52 8.77
N LEU A 81 -4.37 -16.92 7.50
CA LEU A 81 -5.62 -17.42 6.92
C LEU A 81 -6.16 -18.60 7.74
N PRO A 82 -7.50 -18.70 7.93
CA PRO A 82 -8.08 -19.80 8.68
C PRO A 82 -7.87 -21.14 7.96
N THR A 83 -8.03 -22.24 8.68
CA THR A 83 -7.93 -23.59 8.09
C THR A 83 -9.12 -23.96 7.22
N ARG A 84 -10.22 -23.21 7.33
CA ARG A 84 -11.51 -23.52 6.74
C ARG A 84 -12.11 -22.36 5.95
N CYS A 85 -12.78 -22.69 4.85
CA CYS A 85 -13.51 -21.74 4.02
C CYS A 85 -14.75 -22.37 3.37
N ALA A 86 -15.64 -21.55 2.82
CA ALA A 86 -16.70 -21.96 1.92
C ALA A 86 -16.33 -21.63 0.47
N VAL A 87 -16.83 -22.43 -0.47
CA VAL A 87 -16.55 -22.28 -1.91
C VAL A 87 -17.87 -22.30 -2.66
N ASN A 88 -18.01 -21.40 -3.64
CA ASN A 88 -19.17 -21.25 -4.53
C ASN A 88 -20.51 -21.10 -3.76
N VAL A 89 -20.46 -20.29 -2.72
CA VAL A 89 -21.62 -19.83 -1.94
C VAL A 89 -22.50 -18.91 -2.78
N ASN A 90 -23.82 -19.18 -2.76
CA ASN A 90 -24.81 -18.50 -3.60
C ASN A 90 -25.31 -17.17 -3.01
N THR A 91 -24.72 -16.66 -1.92
CA THR A 91 -25.18 -15.42 -1.26
C THR A 91 -24.00 -14.58 -0.80
N SER A 92 -24.14 -13.25 -0.91
CA SER A 92 -23.29 -12.29 -0.20
C SER A 92 -23.56 -12.26 1.32
N ASP A 93 -24.66 -12.89 1.76
CA ASP A 93 -25.03 -13.08 3.17
C ASP A 93 -24.31 -14.28 3.79
N ILE A 94 -23.79 -14.06 5.00
CA ILE A 94 -22.68 -14.80 5.63
C ILE A 94 -23.08 -15.51 6.93
N TRP A 95 -24.34 -15.40 7.34
CA TRP A 95 -24.84 -15.87 8.64
C TRP A 95 -25.37 -17.30 8.61
N ARG A 96 -24.93 -18.13 7.67
CA ARG A 96 -25.30 -19.54 7.66
C ARG A 96 -24.24 -20.36 8.36
N ASP A 97 -24.69 -21.21 9.30
CA ASP A 97 -23.90 -22.30 9.88
C ASP A 97 -23.40 -23.30 8.81
N GLU A 98 -23.91 -23.19 7.59
CA GLU A 98 -23.57 -24.00 6.42
C GLU A 98 -22.41 -23.39 5.61
N PHE A 99 -21.29 -23.08 6.24
CA PHE A 99 -20.04 -23.05 5.49
C PHE A 99 -19.80 -24.48 5.01
N ASN A 100 -19.65 -24.70 3.71
CA ASN A 100 -19.25 -26.02 3.16
C ASN A 100 -17.89 -26.52 3.72
N ASN A 101 -17.26 -25.76 4.62
CA ASN A 101 -16.17 -26.09 5.53
C ASN A 101 -15.00 -26.81 4.84
N ASN A 102 -14.70 -26.37 3.63
CA ASN A 102 -13.60 -26.86 2.81
C ASN A 102 -12.28 -26.55 3.52
N ASP A 103 -11.29 -27.40 3.29
CA ASP A 103 -9.91 -27.12 3.70
C ASP A 103 -9.37 -25.98 2.83
N PHE A 104 -9.04 -24.85 3.47
CA PHE A 104 -8.59 -23.65 2.75
C PHE A 104 -7.26 -23.92 2.03
N SER A 105 -6.37 -24.76 2.59
CA SER A 105 -5.12 -25.12 1.93
C SER A 105 -5.36 -25.84 0.59
N LYS A 106 -6.41 -26.66 0.50
CA LYS A 106 -6.83 -27.35 -0.73
C LYS A 106 -7.48 -26.44 -1.75
N VAL A 107 -8.01 -25.30 -1.32
CA VAL A 107 -8.45 -24.24 -2.23
C VAL A 107 -7.23 -23.51 -2.78
N LEU A 108 -6.31 -23.07 -1.91
CA LEU A 108 -5.08 -22.39 -2.34
C LEU A 108 -4.22 -23.25 -3.27
N GLU A 109 -4.07 -24.55 -2.97
CA GLU A 109 -3.29 -25.51 -3.77
C GLU A 109 -3.83 -25.68 -5.20
N ARG A 110 -5.14 -25.47 -5.43
CA ARG A 110 -5.72 -25.59 -6.77
C ARG A 110 -5.86 -24.26 -7.51
N SER A 111 -5.70 -23.12 -6.83
CA SER A 111 -5.84 -21.80 -7.43
C SER A 111 -4.61 -21.46 -8.28
N ASP A 112 -4.80 -20.94 -9.49
CA ASP A 112 -3.72 -20.39 -10.30
C ASP A 112 -3.58 -18.87 -10.10
N ILE A 113 -4.73 -18.20 -9.97
CA ILE A 113 -4.84 -16.75 -9.77
C ILE A 113 -5.81 -16.50 -8.60
N ILE A 114 -5.42 -15.60 -7.70
CA ILE A 114 -6.23 -15.20 -6.56
C ILE A 114 -6.48 -13.69 -6.62
N TYR A 115 -7.74 -13.28 -6.51
CA TYR A 115 -8.12 -11.90 -6.15
C TYR A 115 -8.64 -11.91 -4.72
N ALA A 116 -8.17 -10.99 -3.87
CA ALA A 116 -8.60 -10.91 -2.47
C ALA A 116 -9.02 -9.49 -2.08
N PRO A 117 -10.20 -9.02 -2.55
CA PRO A 117 -10.86 -7.81 -2.04
C PRO A 117 -11.45 -8.06 -0.65
N THR A 118 -10.59 -8.04 0.36
CA THR A 118 -10.92 -8.38 1.76
C THR A 118 -10.88 -7.14 2.65
N ARG A 119 -11.49 -7.18 3.83
CA ARG A 119 -11.48 -6.07 4.79
C ARG A 119 -10.09 -5.88 5.36
N TYR A 120 -9.50 -6.99 5.80
CA TYR A 120 -8.13 -7.02 6.30
C TYR A 120 -7.15 -7.54 5.24
N SER A 121 -5.93 -7.01 5.26
CA SER A 121 -4.87 -7.40 4.33
C SER A 121 -4.51 -8.86 4.48
N THR A 122 -4.52 -9.58 3.36
CA THR A 122 -4.04 -10.97 3.24
C THR A 122 -2.68 -11.04 2.56
N THR A 123 -2.00 -9.90 2.39
CA THR A 123 -0.77 -9.79 1.61
C THR A 123 0.34 -10.68 2.17
N ALA A 124 0.66 -10.60 3.46
CA ALA A 124 1.71 -11.40 4.08
C ALA A 124 1.46 -12.92 4.04
N PRO A 125 0.29 -13.45 4.47
CA PRO A 125 0.03 -14.89 4.41
C PRO A 125 -0.01 -15.41 2.96
N LEU A 126 -0.60 -14.65 2.02
CA LEU A 126 -0.63 -15.06 0.63
C LEU A 126 0.74 -14.98 -0.04
N LYS A 127 1.55 -13.97 0.27
CA LYS A 127 2.93 -13.85 -0.23
C LYS A 127 3.81 -14.99 0.30
N SER A 128 3.67 -15.33 1.57
CA SER A 128 4.46 -16.40 2.21
C SER A 128 4.15 -17.79 1.66
N SER A 129 2.91 -18.04 1.24
CA SER A 129 2.46 -19.34 0.75
C SER A 129 2.36 -19.45 -0.78
N ALA A 130 2.53 -18.35 -1.52
CA ALA A 130 2.44 -18.34 -2.98
C ALA A 130 3.36 -19.37 -3.65
N SER A 131 4.63 -19.45 -3.24
CA SER A 131 5.58 -20.42 -3.82
C SER A 131 5.27 -21.87 -3.45
N GLN A 132 4.71 -22.10 -2.27
CA GLN A 132 4.32 -23.45 -1.82
C GLN A 132 3.15 -23.98 -2.64
N TYR A 133 2.14 -23.14 -2.89
CA TYR A 133 0.91 -23.52 -3.60
C TYR A 133 0.90 -23.16 -5.09
N GLN A 134 1.96 -22.50 -5.58
CA GLN A 134 2.18 -22.17 -7.00
C GLN A 134 1.10 -21.30 -7.64
N TYR A 135 0.60 -20.29 -6.91
CA TYR A 135 -0.35 -19.30 -7.43
C TYR A 135 0.26 -17.91 -7.57
N ARG A 136 -0.52 -17.01 -8.16
CA ARG A 136 -0.28 -15.56 -8.13
C ARG A 136 -1.49 -14.85 -7.52
N ALA A 137 -1.28 -13.82 -6.71
CA ALA A 137 -2.37 -13.19 -5.96
C ALA A 137 -2.34 -11.66 -5.97
N ALA A 138 -3.48 -11.04 -6.27
CA ALA A 138 -3.73 -9.62 -6.05
C ALA A 138 -4.57 -9.45 -4.78
N THR A 139 -4.01 -8.78 -3.79
CA THR A 139 -4.65 -8.50 -2.50
C THR A 139 -5.11 -7.05 -2.45
N MET A 140 -6.32 -6.81 -1.96
CA MET A 140 -6.99 -5.52 -2.08
C MET A 140 -7.68 -5.14 -0.77
N PRO A 141 -6.92 -4.98 0.34
CA PRO A 141 -7.48 -4.67 1.65
C PRO A 141 -8.29 -3.38 1.65
N GLY A 142 -9.52 -3.43 2.17
CA GLY A 142 -10.40 -2.27 2.23
C GLY A 142 -10.80 -1.73 0.86
N PHE A 143 -10.59 -2.48 -0.24
CA PHE A 143 -10.95 -2.03 -1.57
C PHE A 143 -12.44 -1.73 -1.67
N THR A 144 -12.75 -0.56 -2.23
CA THR A 144 -14.11 -0.08 -2.49
C THR A 144 -14.26 0.29 -3.96
N MET A 145 -15.50 0.44 -4.40
CA MET A 145 -15.79 0.89 -5.76
C MET A 145 -15.27 2.30 -6.09
N ALA A 146 -14.87 3.09 -5.09
CA ALA A 146 -14.19 4.36 -5.30
C ALA A 146 -12.78 4.20 -5.91
N MET A 147 -12.17 3.02 -5.78
CA MET A 147 -10.85 2.71 -6.32
C MET A 147 -10.90 2.01 -7.69
N ALA A 148 -12.08 1.73 -8.24
CA ALA A 148 -12.23 0.91 -9.44
C ALA A 148 -11.51 1.49 -10.67
N ASP A 149 -11.41 2.81 -10.78
CA ASP A 149 -10.71 3.45 -11.90
C ASP A 149 -9.20 3.18 -11.86
N ALA A 150 -8.61 2.97 -10.68
CA ALA A 150 -7.22 2.59 -10.53
C ALA A 150 -6.93 1.16 -11.06
N LEU A 151 -7.96 0.33 -11.28
CA LEU A 151 -7.81 -0.96 -11.95
C LEU A 151 -7.83 -0.84 -13.48
N ARG A 152 -8.25 0.30 -14.03
CA ARG A 152 -8.39 0.53 -15.48
C ARG A 152 -7.14 1.14 -16.12
N VAL A 153 -6.17 1.57 -15.31
CA VAL A 153 -4.90 2.15 -15.80
C VAL A 153 -4.06 1.12 -16.55
N ASP A 154 -3.14 1.60 -17.38
CA ASP A 154 -2.16 0.72 -18.03
C ASP A 154 -1.06 0.32 -17.05
N TYR A 155 -1.24 -0.83 -16.39
CA TYR A 155 -0.26 -1.41 -15.48
C TYR A 155 1.11 -1.68 -16.12
N THR A 156 1.20 -1.79 -17.45
CA THR A 156 2.49 -1.87 -18.15
C THR A 156 3.26 -0.57 -17.99
N GLU A 157 2.59 0.55 -18.24
CA GLU A 157 3.17 1.89 -18.11
C GLU A 157 3.38 2.27 -16.65
N VAL A 158 2.43 1.95 -15.75
CA VAL A 158 2.61 2.12 -14.30
C VAL A 158 3.87 1.39 -13.83
N ASN A 159 4.03 0.11 -14.18
CA ASN A 159 5.20 -0.66 -13.79
C ASN A 159 6.49 -0.11 -14.41
N ARG A 160 6.46 0.36 -15.66
CA ARG A 160 7.63 1.01 -16.28
C ARG A 160 8.08 2.23 -15.47
N ARG A 161 7.15 3.12 -15.12
CA ARG A 161 7.42 4.33 -14.31
C ARG A 161 7.93 3.98 -12.91
N VAL A 162 7.28 3.03 -12.24
CA VAL A 162 7.70 2.53 -10.93
C VAL A 162 9.12 1.96 -10.97
N MET A 163 9.44 1.14 -11.98
CA MET A 163 10.78 0.56 -12.13
C MET A 163 11.85 1.62 -12.40
N LEU A 164 11.52 2.68 -13.16
CA LEU A 164 12.42 3.83 -13.33
C LEU A 164 12.71 4.51 -12.00
N LEU A 165 11.67 4.81 -11.20
CA LEU A 165 11.83 5.41 -9.88
C LEU A 165 12.64 4.52 -8.94
N LYS A 166 12.34 3.22 -8.89
CA LYS A 166 13.09 2.24 -8.09
C LYS A 166 14.57 2.21 -8.47
N ASN A 167 14.90 2.24 -9.76
CA ASN A 167 16.30 2.28 -10.21
C ASN A 167 17.01 3.59 -9.85
N LEU A 168 16.29 4.71 -9.79
CA LEU A 168 16.84 5.98 -9.31
C LEU A 168 17.09 5.93 -7.80
N LEU A 169 16.11 5.45 -7.02
CA LEU A 169 16.21 5.31 -5.58
C LEU A 169 17.33 4.35 -5.15
N ASP A 170 17.54 3.24 -5.86
CA ASP A 170 18.65 2.31 -5.60
C ASP A 170 20.04 2.95 -5.65
N ARG A 171 20.18 4.05 -6.40
CA ARG A 171 21.43 4.79 -6.59
C ARG A 171 21.49 6.09 -5.79
N ALA A 172 20.39 6.46 -5.15
CA ALA A 172 20.31 7.68 -4.38
C ALA A 172 20.95 7.48 -3.00
N THR A 173 21.72 8.46 -2.55
CA THR A 173 22.28 8.52 -1.19
C THR A 173 21.47 9.43 -0.28
N GLY A 174 20.66 10.32 -0.85
CA GLY A 174 19.81 11.22 -0.10
C GLY A 174 18.61 11.70 -0.92
N ALA A 175 17.61 12.24 -0.24
CA ALA A 175 16.47 12.89 -0.85
C ALA A 175 16.10 14.16 -0.08
N LEU A 176 16.01 15.28 -0.79
CA LEU A 176 15.65 16.58 -0.23
C LEU A 176 14.26 17.00 -0.71
N ALA A 177 13.32 17.11 0.23
CA ALA A 177 11.99 17.66 0.01
C ALA A 177 11.90 19.08 0.58
N SER A 178 11.22 19.97 -0.15
CA SER A 178 10.91 21.33 0.29
C SER A 178 9.40 21.55 0.27
N PHE A 179 8.88 22.08 1.36
CA PHE A 179 7.45 22.31 1.57
C PHE A 179 7.18 23.78 1.87
N THR A 180 6.03 24.29 1.45
CA THR A 180 5.53 25.61 1.85
C THR A 180 4.26 25.45 2.66
N VAL A 181 4.22 26.07 3.84
CA VAL A 181 3.04 26.14 4.72
C VAL A 181 2.86 27.58 5.14
N ALA A 182 1.68 28.17 4.86
CA ALA A 182 1.37 29.55 5.21
C ALA A 182 2.44 30.61 4.81
N GLY A 183 3.16 30.36 3.71
CA GLY A 183 4.23 31.23 3.20
C GLY A 183 5.63 30.95 3.78
N GLU A 184 5.75 30.07 4.77
CA GLU A 184 7.03 29.62 5.32
C GLU A 184 7.52 28.37 4.59
N THR A 185 8.83 28.29 4.37
CA THR A 185 9.47 27.15 3.69
C THR A 185 10.17 26.23 4.70
N TRP A 186 9.85 24.94 4.61
CA TRP A 186 10.41 23.88 5.43
C TRP A 186 11.16 22.89 4.55
N LYS A 187 12.33 22.43 5.00
CA LYS A 187 13.16 21.46 4.28
C LYS A 187 13.35 20.20 5.09
N PHE A 188 13.22 19.06 4.45
CA PHE A 188 13.40 17.75 5.04
C PHE A 188 14.34 16.91 4.16
N HIS A 189 15.45 16.48 4.74
CA HIS A 189 16.42 15.61 4.09
C HIS A 189 16.26 14.19 4.65
N MET A 190 16.20 13.21 3.76
CA MET A 190 16.15 11.78 4.07
C MET A 190 17.44 11.13 3.59
N ASP A 191 18.10 10.39 4.49
CA ASP A 191 19.30 9.63 4.18
C ASP A 191 18.91 8.29 3.54
N LEU A 192 19.39 8.00 2.34
CA LEU A 192 19.05 6.79 1.58
C LEU A 192 20.21 5.81 1.46
N ARG A 193 21.35 6.09 2.10
CA ARG A 193 22.52 5.20 2.10
C ARG A 193 22.16 3.82 2.66
N HIS A 194 22.90 2.78 2.29
CA HIS A 194 22.77 1.43 2.86
C HIS A 194 21.40 0.75 2.66
N ARG A 195 20.61 1.26 1.72
CA ARG A 195 19.24 0.81 1.47
C ARG A 195 19.05 0.45 0.00
N THR A 196 17.99 -0.28 -0.27
CA THR A 196 17.57 -0.64 -1.63
C THR A 196 16.09 -0.40 -1.72
N ALA A 197 15.64 0.15 -2.85
CA ALA A 197 14.25 0.46 -3.04
C ALA A 197 13.45 -0.78 -3.47
N HIS A 198 12.17 -0.77 -3.15
CA HIS A 198 11.19 -1.74 -3.57
C HIS A 198 10.30 -1.15 -4.68
N ALA A 199 9.80 -2.04 -5.54
CA ALA A 199 8.87 -1.69 -6.60
C ALA A 199 7.53 -2.41 -6.35
N SER A 200 6.45 -1.64 -6.35
CA SER A 200 5.07 -2.10 -6.34
C SER A 200 4.41 -1.54 -7.60
N GLY A 201 4.67 -2.19 -8.74
CA GLY A 201 4.18 -1.77 -10.06
C GLY A 201 2.94 -2.53 -10.56
N GLY A 202 2.42 -3.47 -9.76
CA GLY A 202 1.21 -4.23 -10.08
C GLY A 202 1.37 -5.34 -11.11
N ILE A 203 2.59 -5.65 -11.56
CA ILE A 203 2.87 -6.80 -12.43
C ILE A 203 3.26 -8.00 -11.58
N LEU A 204 2.43 -9.04 -11.63
CA LEU A 204 2.51 -10.26 -10.85
C LEU A 204 2.64 -11.49 -11.75
N ASN A 205 3.26 -11.35 -12.93
CA ASN A 205 3.27 -12.37 -13.98
C ASN A 205 4.48 -13.33 -13.94
N THR A 206 5.45 -13.09 -13.06
CA THR A 206 6.67 -13.91 -12.91
C THR A 206 6.71 -14.64 -11.58
N GLY A 207 7.05 -15.93 -11.62
CA GLY A 207 7.10 -16.79 -10.44
C GLY A 207 5.75 -16.90 -9.73
N TRP A 208 5.82 -17.15 -8.42
CA TRP A 208 4.66 -17.30 -7.55
C TRP A 208 4.69 -16.18 -6.51
N VAL A 209 3.85 -15.18 -6.71
CA VAL A 209 3.93 -13.90 -5.99
C VAL A 209 2.55 -13.40 -5.60
N ALA A 210 2.50 -12.69 -4.48
CA ALA A 210 1.35 -11.89 -4.08
C ALA A 210 1.75 -10.41 -3.95
N GLY A 211 0.88 -9.51 -4.37
CA GLY A 211 1.06 -8.07 -4.25
C GLY A 211 -0.28 -7.34 -4.13
N ASN A 212 -0.25 -6.03 -3.97
CA ASN A 212 -1.47 -5.24 -3.87
C ASN A 212 -2.03 -4.88 -5.24
N LEU A 213 -3.36 -4.75 -5.32
CA LEU A 213 -4.04 -3.96 -6.34
C LEU A 213 -5.05 -3.03 -5.65
N PRO A 214 -5.14 -1.74 -6.03
CA PRO A 214 -4.27 -1.03 -6.95
C PRO A 214 -2.80 -1.04 -6.51
N SER A 215 -1.91 -0.77 -7.46
CA SER A 215 -0.45 -0.70 -7.28
C SER A 215 0.08 0.48 -8.07
N GLY A 216 1.31 0.92 -7.86
CA GLY A 216 1.86 2.05 -8.61
C GLY A 216 2.80 2.95 -7.81
N GLU A 217 3.76 2.37 -7.10
CA GLU A 217 4.75 3.13 -6.34
C GLU A 217 6.11 2.43 -6.29
N ALA A 218 7.16 3.23 -6.14
CA ALA A 218 8.46 2.79 -5.66
C ALA A 218 8.71 3.38 -4.28
N TYR A 219 9.29 2.62 -3.36
CA TYR A 219 9.53 3.08 -2.00
C TYR A 219 10.86 2.58 -1.44
N ILE A 220 11.39 3.31 -0.45
CA ILE A 220 12.64 2.99 0.22
C ILE A 220 12.54 3.43 1.68
N VAL A 221 13.06 2.61 2.60
CA VAL A 221 13.19 2.98 4.02
C VAL A 221 14.41 3.89 4.16
N PRO A 222 14.30 5.11 4.70
CA PRO A 222 15.48 5.91 5.01
C PRO A 222 16.44 5.18 5.98
N TYR A 223 17.73 5.41 5.84
CA TYR A 223 18.73 4.83 6.73
C TYR A 223 18.50 5.29 8.17
N GLU A 224 18.42 4.33 9.10
CA GLU A 224 17.99 4.60 10.48
C GLU A 224 19.18 4.82 11.43
N GLY A 225 20.41 4.67 10.94
CA GLY A 225 21.63 4.89 11.74
C GLY A 225 22.06 3.66 12.53
N GLU A 226 21.67 2.46 12.09
CA GLU A 226 21.95 1.21 12.81
C GLU A 226 23.39 0.69 12.70
N ILE A 227 24.23 1.27 11.85
CA ILE A 227 25.65 0.91 11.71
C ILE A 227 26.48 1.71 12.73
N GLU A 228 27.24 0.99 13.57
CA GLU A 228 28.09 1.60 14.59
C GLU A 228 29.09 2.60 13.97
N GLY A 229 29.05 3.84 14.45
CA GLY A 229 29.92 4.92 13.97
C GLY A 229 29.44 5.64 12.70
N ASP A 230 28.31 5.25 12.10
CA ASP A 230 27.71 5.90 10.94
C ASP A 230 26.25 6.32 11.23
N PRO A 231 26.02 7.51 11.81
CA PRO A 231 24.67 7.96 12.14
C PRO A 231 23.85 8.27 10.88
N SER A 232 22.53 8.20 11.01
CA SER A 232 21.61 8.67 9.97
C SER A 232 21.71 10.18 9.77
N PHE A 233 21.67 10.62 8.52
CA PHE A 233 21.57 12.04 8.15
C PHE A 233 20.14 12.48 7.82
N THR A 234 19.13 11.67 8.11
CA THR A 234 17.73 12.08 8.01
C THR A 234 17.45 13.17 9.04
N ARG A 235 17.13 14.38 8.59
CA ARG A 235 16.93 15.55 9.45
C ARG A 235 16.14 16.67 8.77
N GLY A 236 15.63 17.59 9.58
CA GLY A 236 15.01 18.83 9.12
C GLY A 236 13.60 18.98 9.68
N TYR A 237 12.72 19.56 8.87
CA TYR A 237 11.35 19.90 9.27
C TYR A 237 10.34 19.31 8.31
N LEU A 238 9.48 18.45 8.84
CA LEU A 238 8.42 17.79 8.07
C LEU A 238 7.05 18.34 8.50
N PRO A 239 6.38 19.15 7.66
CA PRO A 239 5.00 19.53 7.90
C PRO A 239 4.03 18.37 7.55
N VAL A 240 2.99 18.20 8.36
CA VAL A 240 1.89 17.25 8.14
C VAL A 240 0.58 17.93 8.53
N GLN A 241 -0.41 17.87 7.66
CA GLN A 241 -1.72 18.46 7.92
C GLN A 241 -2.62 17.52 8.75
N PHE A 242 -3.28 18.09 9.76
CA PHE A 242 -4.27 17.45 10.61
C PHE A 242 -5.54 18.32 10.65
N GLY A 243 -6.55 17.95 9.86
CA GLY A 243 -7.75 18.77 9.72
C GLY A 243 -7.42 20.17 9.21
N SER A 244 -7.67 21.19 10.03
CA SER A 244 -7.34 22.60 9.73
C SER A 244 -5.97 23.06 10.24
N GLU A 245 -5.25 22.22 11.00
CA GLU A 245 -3.93 22.54 11.56
C GLU A 245 -2.82 21.89 10.72
N VAL A 246 -1.62 22.48 10.75
CA VAL A 246 -0.41 21.85 10.21
C VAL A 246 0.59 21.67 11.35
N VAL A 247 0.95 20.43 11.61
CA VAL A 247 1.97 20.03 12.57
C VAL A 247 3.31 20.03 11.86
N VAL A 248 4.33 20.66 12.44
CA VAL A 248 5.69 20.66 11.89
C VAL A 248 6.62 19.90 12.83
N TYR A 249 7.06 18.71 12.41
CA TYR A 249 8.00 17.89 13.15
C TYR A 249 9.43 18.37 12.93
N ARG A 250 10.23 18.47 14.00
CA ARG A 250 11.69 18.55 13.90
C ARG A 250 12.25 17.14 14.01
N ILE A 251 12.99 16.74 12.98
CA ILE A 251 13.56 15.40 12.85
C ILE A 251 15.08 15.47 12.92
N GLU A 252 15.68 14.57 13.68
CA GLU A 252 17.12 14.41 13.85
C GLU A 252 17.46 12.92 13.89
N ASN A 253 18.47 12.50 13.14
CA ASN A 253 18.93 11.12 13.07
C ASN A 253 17.77 10.12 12.89
N ASN A 254 16.93 10.36 11.87
CA ASN A 254 15.76 9.55 11.52
C ASN A 254 14.60 9.52 12.53
N THR A 255 14.64 10.34 13.57
CA THR A 255 13.61 10.36 14.61
C THR A 255 12.99 11.75 14.74
N ALA A 256 11.66 11.84 14.78
CA ALA A 256 10.98 13.06 15.19
C ALA A 256 11.22 13.32 16.68
N VAL A 257 12.00 14.35 16.98
CA VAL A 257 12.43 14.68 18.36
C VAL A 257 11.59 15.78 18.98
N ASP A 258 10.85 16.55 18.18
CA ASP A 258 9.98 17.62 18.65
C ASP A 258 8.91 18.00 17.62
N VAL A 259 7.91 18.76 18.06
CA VAL A 259 6.94 19.44 17.20
C VAL A 259 7.09 20.95 17.39
N ILE A 260 7.41 21.72 16.36
CA ILE A 260 7.70 23.16 16.55
C ILE A 260 6.48 24.07 16.35
N SER A 261 5.43 23.54 15.72
CA SER A 261 4.13 24.19 15.60
C SER A 261 3.37 24.19 16.93
N GLN A 262 2.28 24.96 16.98
CA GLN A 262 1.41 25.13 18.14
C GLN A 262 -0.03 24.75 17.79
N GLY A 263 -0.81 24.34 18.78
CA GLY A 263 -2.22 23.99 18.62
C GLY A 263 -2.55 22.59 19.14
N PRO A 264 -3.85 22.26 19.29
CA PRO A 264 -4.30 20.96 19.78
C PRO A 264 -3.71 19.75 19.05
N ALA A 265 -3.60 19.80 17.71
CA ALA A 265 -2.99 18.71 16.95
C ALA A 265 -1.48 18.62 17.25
N SER A 266 -0.80 19.77 17.36
CA SER A 266 0.62 19.83 17.71
C SER A 266 0.90 19.26 19.10
N ASP A 267 0.03 19.54 20.09
CA ASP A 267 0.16 18.99 21.44
C ASP A 267 -0.07 17.47 21.48
N THR A 268 -1.04 16.99 20.71
CA THR A 268 -1.32 15.55 20.57
C THR A 268 -0.12 14.82 19.99
N GLU A 269 0.42 15.30 18.87
CA GLU A 269 1.55 14.68 18.18
C GLU A 269 2.85 14.79 18.99
N ARG A 270 3.06 15.91 19.71
CA ARG A 270 4.18 16.07 20.64
C ARG A 270 4.14 15.03 21.76
N ASN A 271 2.96 14.72 22.28
CA ASN A 271 2.81 13.66 23.29
C ASN A 271 3.03 12.28 22.66
N ALA A 272 2.49 12.02 21.47
CA ALA A 272 2.68 10.75 20.76
C ALA A 272 4.16 10.39 20.55
N ILE A 273 4.98 11.32 20.04
CA ILE A 273 6.42 11.07 19.83
C ILE A 273 7.21 10.93 21.16
N ARG A 274 6.71 11.48 22.27
CA ARG A 274 7.32 11.34 23.60
C ARG A 274 6.95 10.02 24.26
N GLU A 275 5.73 9.56 24.06
CA GLU A 275 5.20 8.34 24.66
C GLU A 275 5.63 7.08 23.91
N GLU A 276 5.89 7.18 22.62
CA GLU A 276 6.25 6.04 21.78
C GLU A 276 7.37 6.43 20.79
N ILE A 277 8.61 6.07 21.10
CA ILE A 277 9.77 6.40 20.24
C ILE A 277 9.65 5.70 18.88
N ALA A 278 9.09 4.49 18.84
CA ALA A 278 8.91 3.76 17.59
C ALA A 278 7.92 4.47 16.64
N TYR A 279 6.93 5.20 17.17
CA TYR A 279 6.02 6.05 16.38
C TYR A 279 6.78 7.20 15.70
N ALA A 280 7.83 7.73 16.32
CA ALA A 280 8.59 8.87 15.82
C ALA A 280 9.61 8.53 14.72
N ASN A 281 9.80 7.26 14.39
CA ASN A 281 10.73 6.81 13.36
C ASN A 281 10.24 7.17 11.94
N ILE A 282 11.13 7.68 11.09
CA ILE A 282 10.81 7.85 9.66
C ILE A 282 11.03 6.52 8.94
N SER A 283 9.93 5.91 8.51
CA SER A 283 9.91 4.50 8.08
C SER A 283 9.85 4.30 6.58
N GLU A 284 9.48 5.31 5.81
CA GLU A 284 9.36 5.18 4.35
C GLU A 284 9.45 6.53 3.65
N LEU A 285 10.14 6.54 2.51
CA LEU A 285 9.94 7.48 1.41
C LEU A 285 9.29 6.70 0.27
N GLY A 286 8.07 7.05 -0.10
CA GLY A 286 7.35 6.42 -1.19
C GLY A 286 6.96 7.39 -2.29
N LEU A 287 6.97 6.89 -3.53
CA LEU A 287 6.80 7.63 -4.77
C LEU A 287 5.72 6.95 -5.62
N GLY A 288 4.48 7.33 -5.37
CA GLY A 288 3.32 6.94 -6.16
C GLY A 288 3.25 7.64 -7.52
N VAL A 289 2.66 6.99 -8.52
CA VAL A 289 2.53 7.53 -9.91
C VAL A 289 1.10 7.65 -10.41
N LEU A 290 0.08 7.22 -9.64
CA LEU A 290 -1.28 7.06 -10.14
C LEU A 290 -2.03 8.40 -10.37
N ALA A 291 -1.65 9.49 -9.72
CA ALA A 291 -2.27 10.80 -9.99
C ALA A 291 -2.05 11.27 -11.43
N ASP A 292 -0.89 10.97 -12.03
CA ASP A 292 -0.59 11.28 -13.44
C ASP A 292 -1.48 10.50 -14.43
N PHE A 293 -2.12 9.42 -13.97
CA PHE A 293 -3.11 8.66 -14.73
C PHE A 293 -4.54 9.15 -14.49
N GLY A 294 -4.71 10.29 -13.81
CA GLY A 294 -6.00 10.90 -13.53
C GLY A 294 -6.73 10.29 -12.34
N ILE A 295 -6.09 9.41 -11.58
CA ILE A 295 -6.70 8.80 -10.39
C ILE A 295 -6.76 9.84 -9.26
N LYS A 296 -7.86 9.79 -8.50
CA LYS A 296 -8.12 10.68 -7.36
C LYS A 296 -8.16 9.90 -6.05
N PRO A 297 -7.96 10.57 -4.91
CA PRO A 297 -8.03 9.92 -3.60
C PRO A 297 -9.38 9.26 -3.36
N ALA A 298 -9.34 8.07 -2.76
CA ALA A 298 -10.52 7.33 -2.31
C ALA A 298 -10.74 7.44 -0.80
N GLY A 299 -9.81 8.07 -0.06
CA GLY A 299 -9.83 8.11 1.41
C GLY A 299 -9.40 6.78 2.03
N GLU A 300 -8.62 6.00 1.30
CA GLU A 300 -8.16 4.67 1.69
C GLU A 300 -6.68 4.54 1.30
N ILE A 301 -5.83 4.29 2.30
CA ILE A 301 -4.36 4.34 2.15
C ILE A 301 -3.86 3.40 1.05
N LEU A 302 -4.49 2.23 0.87
CA LEU A 302 -4.18 1.27 -0.21
C LEU A 302 -4.03 1.96 -1.57
N LEU A 303 -4.90 2.93 -1.88
CA LEU A 303 -4.83 3.71 -3.11
C LEU A 303 -4.06 5.02 -2.91
N ASP A 304 -4.38 5.76 -1.85
CA ASP A 304 -3.97 7.16 -1.73
C ASP A 304 -2.45 7.32 -1.66
N GLU A 305 -1.72 6.35 -1.07
CA GLU A 305 -0.25 6.34 -1.05
C GLU A 305 0.37 6.28 -2.47
N LYS A 306 -0.32 5.64 -3.42
CA LYS A 306 0.15 5.52 -4.81
C LYS A 306 -0.10 6.77 -5.64
N LEU A 307 -0.63 7.85 -5.07
CA LEU A 307 -0.96 9.07 -5.82
C LEU A 307 0.18 10.08 -5.91
N GLY A 308 1.25 9.95 -5.12
CA GLY A 308 2.36 10.91 -5.18
C GLY A 308 3.45 10.62 -4.16
N LEU A 309 4.13 11.67 -3.71
CA LEU A 309 5.07 11.56 -2.60
C LEU A 309 4.29 11.20 -1.32
N HIS A 310 4.73 10.17 -0.61
CA HIS A 310 4.38 9.97 0.80
C HIS A 310 5.61 9.73 1.65
N ILE A 311 5.50 10.12 2.91
CA ILE A 311 6.53 9.87 3.92
C ILE A 311 5.83 9.21 5.11
N ALA A 312 6.35 8.07 5.54
CA ALA A 312 5.74 7.29 6.59
C ALA A 312 6.46 7.43 7.94
N PHE A 313 5.66 7.27 9.00
CA PHE A 313 6.14 7.14 10.37
C PHE A 313 5.90 5.73 10.91
N GLY A 314 6.77 5.26 11.80
CA GLY A 314 6.54 4.06 12.60
C GLY A 314 7.44 2.87 12.23
N ARG A 315 6.80 1.71 12.11
CA ARG A 315 7.42 0.40 11.85
C ARG A 315 8.00 0.35 10.45
N SER A 316 9.21 -0.19 10.28
CA SER A 316 9.95 -0.19 9.00
C SER A 316 10.61 -1.52 8.64
N GLU A 317 10.72 -2.47 9.56
CA GLU A 317 11.50 -3.70 9.38
C GLU A 317 10.99 -4.61 8.25
N HIS A 318 9.69 -4.62 8.01
CA HIS A 318 9.05 -5.35 6.92
C HIS A 318 9.35 -4.77 5.53
N PHE A 319 9.93 -3.57 5.47
CA PHE A 319 10.44 -2.90 4.26
C PHE A 319 11.97 -2.75 4.26
N GLY A 320 12.67 -3.40 5.20
CA GLY A 320 14.15 -3.40 5.26
C GLY A 320 14.77 -2.42 6.26
N GLY A 321 13.97 -1.78 7.11
CA GLY A 321 14.45 -1.04 8.29
C GLY A 321 14.73 -1.94 9.50
N THR A 322 14.84 -1.34 10.67
CA THR A 322 15.16 -2.02 11.95
C THR A 322 14.08 -1.87 13.02
N VAL A 323 13.14 -0.94 12.85
CA VAL A 323 12.05 -0.72 13.79
C VAL A 323 10.94 -1.73 13.55
N GLY A 324 10.92 -2.78 14.37
CA GLY A 324 9.88 -3.81 14.40
C GLY A 324 8.89 -3.67 15.56
N PRO A 325 7.86 -4.55 15.65
CA PRO A 325 6.88 -4.56 16.73
C PRO A 325 7.47 -4.61 18.14
N ASP A 326 8.65 -5.21 18.30
CA ASP A 326 9.38 -5.30 19.57
C ASP A 326 9.91 -3.96 20.08
N LYS A 327 9.94 -2.93 19.22
CA LYS A 327 10.34 -1.56 19.57
C LYS A 327 9.17 -0.71 20.08
N PHE A 328 7.94 -1.17 19.89
CA PHE A 328 6.74 -0.50 20.41
C PHE A 328 6.46 -0.94 21.84
N THR A 329 5.86 -0.06 22.64
CA THR A 329 5.54 -0.35 24.04
C THR A 329 4.41 -1.38 24.22
N SER A 330 3.57 -1.57 23.20
CA SER A 330 2.54 -2.61 23.17
C SER A 330 2.08 -2.95 21.74
N PRO A 331 1.49 -4.15 21.50
CA PRO A 331 1.03 -4.56 20.17
C PRO A 331 -0.02 -3.64 19.52
N ASP A 332 -0.87 -3.00 20.33
CA ASP A 332 -1.91 -2.07 19.87
C ASP A 332 -1.36 -0.71 19.40
N LYS A 333 -0.11 -0.39 19.76
CA LYS A 333 0.58 0.82 19.29
C LYS A 333 1.39 0.62 18.03
N VAL A 334 1.57 -0.63 17.58
CA VAL A 334 2.34 -0.94 16.36
C VAL A 334 1.65 -0.30 15.18
N ILE A 335 2.33 0.63 14.52
CA ILE A 335 1.77 1.40 13.43
C ILE A 335 2.79 1.65 12.33
N HIS A 336 2.29 1.85 11.12
CA HIS A 336 2.98 2.40 9.97
C HIS A 336 2.00 3.40 9.34
N ILE A 337 2.39 4.66 9.21
CA ILE A 337 1.46 5.76 8.87
C ILE A 337 1.99 6.56 7.70
N ASP A 338 1.39 6.35 6.53
CA ASP A 338 1.68 7.09 5.32
C ASP A 338 1.05 8.49 5.34
N ARG A 339 1.89 9.52 5.15
CA ARG A 339 1.45 10.91 4.94
C ARG A 339 1.61 11.25 3.47
N VAL A 340 0.50 11.29 2.73
CA VAL A 340 0.48 11.54 1.27
C VAL A 340 0.48 13.04 0.99
N TYR A 341 1.45 13.53 0.22
CA TYR A 341 1.71 14.94 -0.08
C TYR A 341 1.15 15.37 -1.44
N ILE A 342 -0.18 15.25 -1.60
CA ILE A 342 -0.91 15.80 -2.74
C ILE A 342 -1.92 16.86 -2.28
N PRO A 343 -2.30 17.84 -3.13
CA PRO A 343 -3.21 18.91 -2.74
C PRO A 343 -4.57 18.42 -2.21
N GLU A 344 -5.07 17.29 -2.71
CA GLU A 344 -6.35 16.73 -2.30
C GLU A 344 -6.34 16.12 -0.88
N THR A 345 -5.17 15.69 -0.37
CA THR A 345 -5.02 15.09 0.97
C THR A 345 -4.44 16.08 1.99
N GLN A 346 -3.54 16.97 1.55
CA GLN A 346 -2.88 17.97 2.40
C GLN A 346 -2.87 19.35 1.74
N PRO A 347 -4.04 20.00 1.53
CA PRO A 347 -4.15 21.27 0.79
C PRO A 347 -3.38 22.45 1.42
N LEU A 348 -3.04 22.39 2.70
CA LEU A 348 -2.28 23.43 3.41
C LEU A 348 -0.76 23.23 3.32
N VAL A 349 -0.30 22.08 2.78
CA VAL A 349 1.12 21.74 2.65
C VAL A 349 1.47 21.60 1.17
N LYS A 350 2.13 22.63 0.62
CA LYS A 350 2.56 22.61 -0.77
C LYS A 350 3.94 21.95 -0.89
N LEU A 351 4.04 20.83 -1.61
CA LEU A 351 5.34 20.30 -2.05
C LEU A 351 5.93 21.22 -3.12
N ASN A 352 7.06 21.88 -2.82
CA ASN A 352 7.76 22.75 -3.75
C ASN A 352 8.61 21.93 -4.72
N TYR A 353 9.42 21.02 -4.20
CA TYR A 353 10.25 20.11 -4.98
C TYR A 353 10.66 18.87 -4.19
N LEU A 354 11.04 17.83 -4.92
CA LEU A 354 11.76 16.66 -4.43
C LEU A 354 12.99 16.42 -5.29
N VAL A 355 14.16 16.36 -4.67
CA VAL A 355 15.46 16.16 -5.34
C VAL A 355 16.12 14.91 -4.76
N LEU A 356 16.62 14.02 -5.62
CA LEU A 356 17.50 12.92 -5.23
C LEU A 356 18.95 13.35 -5.34
N GLU A 357 19.72 13.05 -4.30
CA GLU A 357 21.18 13.13 -4.29
C GLU A 357 21.72 11.76 -4.69
N MET A 358 22.51 11.69 -5.77
CA MET A 358 23.00 10.43 -6.33
C MET A 358 24.38 10.08 -5.77
N ASP A 359 24.71 8.78 -5.77
CA ASP A 359 26.04 8.25 -5.43
C ASP A 359 27.22 8.89 -6.20
N SER A 360 26.96 9.37 -7.42
CA SER A 360 27.92 10.12 -8.25
C SER A 360 28.15 11.58 -7.80
N GLY A 361 27.43 12.07 -6.80
CA GLY A 361 27.45 13.46 -6.35
C GLY A 361 26.62 14.43 -7.21
N SER A 362 25.85 13.91 -8.18
CA SER A 362 24.90 14.70 -8.97
C SER A 362 23.53 14.75 -8.29
N GLU A 363 22.73 15.75 -8.62
CA GLU A 363 21.34 15.87 -8.15
C GLU A 363 20.35 15.61 -9.31
N ILE A 364 19.22 14.99 -9.00
CA ILE A 364 18.10 14.79 -9.93
C ILE A 364 16.82 15.32 -9.29
N THR A 365 16.28 16.42 -9.82
CA THR A 365 14.95 16.90 -9.44
C THR A 365 13.89 15.94 -10.01
N LEU A 366 13.14 15.27 -9.13
CA LEU A 366 12.05 14.38 -9.52
C LEU A 366 10.75 15.15 -9.71
N MET A 367 10.44 16.04 -8.77
CA MET A 367 9.17 16.76 -8.72
C MET A 367 9.39 18.26 -8.57
N GLU A 368 8.51 19.03 -9.19
CA GLU A 368 8.31 20.45 -8.92
C GLU A 368 6.82 20.73 -8.76
N ASN A 369 6.46 21.58 -7.79
CA ASN A 369 5.09 21.96 -7.47
C ASN A 369 4.13 20.77 -7.32
N GLY A 370 4.60 19.66 -6.73
CA GLY A 370 3.79 18.46 -6.48
C GLY A 370 3.63 17.53 -7.68
N THR A 371 4.32 17.75 -8.80
CA THR A 371 4.21 16.94 -10.03
C THR A 371 5.56 16.44 -10.50
N TYR A 372 5.62 15.23 -11.07
CA TYR A 372 6.84 14.71 -11.68
C TYR A 372 7.28 15.57 -12.88
N LEU A 373 8.59 15.76 -13.03
CA LEU A 373 9.11 16.44 -14.21
C LEU A 373 9.01 15.53 -15.46
N PRO A 374 8.73 16.08 -16.65
CA PRO A 374 8.53 15.29 -17.87
C PRO A 374 9.72 14.40 -18.26
N ASN A 375 10.93 14.74 -17.87
CA ASN A 375 12.15 13.99 -18.20
C ASN A 375 12.41 12.78 -17.28
N ILE A 376 11.53 12.53 -16.30
CA ILE A 376 11.64 11.37 -15.39
C ILE A 376 11.08 10.09 -16.02
N PHE A 377 10.06 10.20 -16.88
CA PHE A 377 9.33 9.06 -17.46
C PHE A 377 9.50 8.92 -18.96
#